data_AF-A0AA88U9K2-F1
#
_entry.id   AF-A0AA88U9K2-F1
#
_cell.length_a   1.000
_cell.length_b   1.000
_cell.length_c   1.000
_cell.angle_alpha   90.00
_cell.angle_beta   90.00
_cell.angle_gamma   90.00
#
_symmetry.space_group_name_H-M   'P 1'
#
loop_
_entity.id
_entity.type
_entity.pdbx_description
1 polymer ?
#
loop_
_entity_poly.entity_id
_entity_poly.type
_entity_poly.pdbx_seq_one_letter_code
_entity_poly.pdbx_strand_id
1 'polypeptide(L)'
;MEDKRSSRARWPQESRMIKGTYDFIALNYYTANYSVNASDHSHGKPHVARDSQVKSLTSKDGIPIGESDHESSWIHVYPEGLLDYLLYVKNKYNDPKIYIAENGIDQYDDPESPQPLWEALSNYKRVSYYNKHLSILKTAIDKLIFNLSHTVYLNIIT
;
A
#
# COMPACT_ATOMS: atom_id res chain seq x y z
N MET A 1 -13.69 -34.16 17.31
CA MET A 1 -12.71 -33.35 18.05
C MET A 1 -12.86 -31.93 17.56
N GLU A 2 -13.33 -31.05 18.43
CA GLU A 2 -13.73 -29.68 18.09
C GLU A 2 -12.51 -28.76 18.12
N ASP A 3 -12.29 -28.00 17.04
CA ASP A 3 -11.20 -27.04 16.93
C ASP A 3 -11.44 -25.88 17.91
N LYS A 4 -10.69 -25.89 19.01
CA LYS A 4 -10.77 -24.89 20.09
C LYS A 4 -10.14 -23.54 19.74
N ARG A 5 -9.68 -23.31 18.50
CA ARG A 5 -9.05 -22.03 18.13
C ARG A 5 -10.05 -20.91 17.78
N SER A 6 -11.34 -21.22 17.65
CA SER A 6 -12.29 -20.32 16.97
C SER A 6 -13.20 -19.45 17.85
N SER A 7 -13.31 -19.61 19.18
CA SER A 7 -14.43 -18.93 19.90
C SER A 7 -14.13 -18.11 21.16
N ARG A 8 -12.87 -17.89 21.57
CA ARG A 8 -12.56 -16.91 22.62
C ARG A 8 -11.30 -16.13 22.30
N ALA A 9 -11.42 -14.81 22.16
CA ALA A 9 -10.28 -13.93 22.18
C ALA A 9 -9.45 -14.24 23.43
N ARG A 10 -8.17 -14.56 23.24
CA ARG A 10 -7.23 -14.92 24.32
C ARG A 10 -7.11 -13.83 25.39
N TRP A 11 -7.53 -12.60 25.04
CA TRP A 11 -7.46 -11.37 25.84
C TRP A 11 -8.77 -10.56 25.70
N PRO A 12 -9.86 -10.95 26.41
CA PRO A 12 -11.18 -10.35 26.20
C PRO A 12 -11.27 -8.87 26.61
N GLN A 13 -10.56 -8.47 27.65
CA GLN A 13 -10.52 -7.10 28.15
C GLN A 13 -9.85 -6.19 27.12
N GLU A 14 -8.66 -6.56 26.68
CA GLU A 14 -7.85 -5.84 25.70
C GLU A 14 -8.56 -5.78 24.35
N SER A 15 -9.20 -6.88 23.93
CA SER A 15 -10.00 -6.91 22.70
C SER A 15 -11.16 -5.92 22.76
N ARG A 16 -11.83 -5.78 23.91
CA ARG A 16 -12.86 -4.76 24.11
C ARG A 16 -12.27 -3.35 24.13
N MET A 17 -11.09 -3.18 24.73
CA MET A 17 -10.41 -1.89 24.80
C MET A 17 -9.97 -1.38 23.44
N ILE A 18 -9.55 -2.23 22.50
CA ILE A 18 -9.04 -1.81 21.18
C ILE A 18 -10.16 -1.71 20.13
N LYS A 19 -11.26 -2.44 20.32
CA LYS A 19 -12.36 -2.46 19.34
C LYS A 19 -12.99 -1.07 19.21
N GLY A 20 -12.85 -0.47 18.03
CA GLY A 20 -13.41 0.83 17.71
C GLY A 20 -12.62 2.02 18.26
N THR A 21 -11.38 1.84 18.72
CA THR A 21 -10.51 2.95 19.16
C THR A 21 -9.80 3.62 18.01
N TYR A 22 -10.56 4.09 17.02
CA TYR A 22 -10.07 4.93 15.95
C TYR A 22 -11.19 5.83 15.45
N ASP A 23 -10.88 7.10 15.18
CA ASP A 23 -11.80 8.04 14.56
C ASP A 23 -11.66 8.08 13.03
N PHE A 24 -10.51 7.63 12.53
CA PHE A 24 -10.15 7.53 11.12
C PHE A 24 -9.04 6.49 10.92
N ILE A 25 -8.80 6.12 9.66
CA ILE A 25 -7.67 5.28 9.23
C ILE A 25 -6.76 6.10 8.34
N ALA A 26 -5.48 6.17 8.69
CA ALA A 26 -4.42 6.74 7.88
C ALA A 26 -3.73 5.63 7.09
N LEU A 27 -3.63 5.79 5.78
CA LEU A 27 -3.07 4.81 4.85
C LEU A 27 -1.79 5.35 4.21
N ASN A 28 -0.75 4.52 4.20
CA ASN A 28 0.46 4.77 3.44
C ASN A 28 0.42 3.85 2.21
N TYR A 29 0.50 4.43 1.01
CA TYR A 29 0.47 3.68 -0.24
C TYR A 29 1.55 4.15 -1.20
N TYR A 30 2.35 3.21 -1.68
CA TYR A 30 3.47 3.46 -2.58
C TYR A 30 3.45 2.57 -3.81
N THR A 31 3.02 1.32 -3.65
CA THR A 31 3.12 0.29 -4.68
C THR A 31 2.14 -0.85 -4.43
N ALA A 32 2.04 -1.76 -5.40
CA ALA A 32 1.35 -3.03 -5.30
C ALA A 32 2.26 -4.15 -5.77
N ASN A 33 1.96 -5.38 -5.34
CA ASN A 33 2.63 -6.59 -5.78
C ASN A 33 1.60 -7.66 -6.12
N TYR A 34 1.96 -8.57 -7.02
CA TYR A 34 1.24 -9.82 -7.17
C TYR A 34 1.51 -10.72 -5.97
N SER A 35 0.51 -11.50 -5.60
CA SER A 35 0.60 -12.49 -4.52
C SER A 35 0.28 -13.88 -5.07
N VAL A 36 1.16 -14.85 -4.82
CA VAL A 36 0.94 -16.25 -5.19
C VAL A 36 1.16 -17.15 -3.98
N ASN A 37 0.53 -18.32 -3.97
CA ASN A 37 0.75 -19.31 -2.92
C ASN A 37 2.23 -19.74 -2.90
N ALA A 38 2.85 -19.71 -1.72
CA ALA A 38 4.18 -20.23 -1.53
C ALA A 38 4.12 -21.77 -1.55
N SER A 39 4.58 -22.36 -2.66
CA SER A 39 4.61 -23.81 -2.85
C SER A 39 5.58 -24.55 -1.91
N ASP A 40 6.48 -23.83 -1.25
CA ASP A 40 7.42 -24.40 -0.27
C ASP A 40 6.83 -24.34 1.14
N HIS A 41 6.17 -25.44 1.53
CA HIS A 41 5.75 -25.70 2.90
C HIS A 41 6.92 -26.23 3.75
N SER A 42 8.14 -25.71 3.58
CA SER A 42 9.30 -26.19 4.31
C SER A 42 9.04 -26.11 5.82
N HIS A 43 9.13 -27.27 6.48
CA HIS A 43 9.06 -27.43 7.94
C HIS A 43 10.30 -26.87 8.65
N GLY A 44 10.83 -25.75 8.15
CA GLY A 44 11.93 -25.02 8.75
C GLY A 44 11.53 -24.34 10.05
N LYS A 45 12.49 -23.64 10.66
CA LYS A 45 12.21 -22.83 11.86
C LYS A 45 11.10 -21.81 11.55
N PRO A 46 10.12 -21.62 12.46
CA PRO A 46 9.09 -20.60 12.30
C PRO A 46 9.70 -19.24 11.96
N HIS A 47 9.12 -18.56 10.98
CA HIS A 47 9.63 -17.29 10.48
C HIS A 47 8.48 -16.44 9.97
N VAL A 48 8.30 -15.24 10.53
CA VAL A 48 7.14 -14.36 10.27
C VAL A 48 6.89 -14.10 8.78
N ALA A 49 7.95 -13.96 7.98
CA ALA A 49 7.83 -13.73 6.53
C ALA A 49 7.22 -14.92 5.75
N ARG A 50 7.13 -16.11 6.35
CA ARG A 50 6.58 -17.32 5.73
C ARG A 50 5.21 -17.70 6.30
N ASP A 51 4.79 -17.08 7.40
CA ASP A 51 3.54 -17.42 8.10
C ASP A 51 2.30 -17.16 7.24
N SER A 52 2.36 -16.16 6.35
CA SER A 52 1.28 -15.87 5.39
C SER A 52 1.13 -16.94 4.30
N GLN A 53 2.16 -17.78 4.09
CA GLN A 53 2.25 -18.73 2.96
C GLN A 53 2.05 -18.06 1.60
N VAL A 54 2.45 -16.79 1.48
CA VAL A 54 2.38 -16.01 0.24
C VAL A 54 3.78 -15.64 -0.22
N LYS A 55 4.03 -15.81 -1.52
CA LYS A 55 5.18 -15.23 -2.22
C LYS A 55 4.72 -13.98 -2.97
N SER A 56 5.38 -12.86 -2.68
CA SER A 56 5.18 -11.59 -3.40
C SER A 56 5.99 -11.58 -4.71
N LEU A 57 5.40 -11.10 -5.80
CA LEU A 57 6.05 -10.95 -7.11
C LEU A 57 5.79 -9.55 -7.67
N THR A 58 6.80 -8.98 -8.32
CA THR A 58 6.72 -7.66 -8.97
C THR A 58 6.35 -7.77 -10.45
N SER A 59 6.39 -8.98 -11.03
CA SER A 59 6.06 -9.26 -12.42
C SER A 59 5.25 -10.54 -12.56
N LYS A 60 4.40 -10.59 -13.59
CA LYS A 60 3.67 -11.79 -14.01
C LYS A 60 3.96 -12.06 -15.48
N ASP A 61 4.37 -13.28 -15.82
CA ASP A 61 4.70 -13.69 -17.19
C ASP A 61 5.74 -12.77 -17.88
N GLY A 62 6.70 -12.28 -17.09
CA GLY A 62 7.75 -11.35 -17.55
C GLY A 62 7.30 -9.88 -17.65
N ILE A 63 6.03 -9.57 -17.36
CA ILE A 63 5.49 -8.22 -17.41
C ILE A 63 5.47 -7.62 -15.99
N PRO A 64 6.19 -6.52 -15.72
CA PRO A 64 6.12 -5.82 -14.44
C PRO A 64 4.72 -5.32 -14.14
N ILE A 65 4.34 -5.27 -12.86
CA ILE A 65 3.04 -4.72 -12.44
C ILE A 65 2.89 -3.24 -12.80
N GLY A 66 3.99 -2.50 -12.82
CA GLY A 66 4.04 -1.09 -13.16
C GLY A 66 5.46 -0.64 -13.48
N GLU A 67 5.58 0.60 -13.95
CA GLU A 67 6.87 1.26 -14.14
C GLU A 67 7.62 1.32 -12.80
N SER A 68 8.93 1.10 -12.80
CA SER A 68 9.77 1.24 -11.62
C SER A 68 10.95 2.14 -11.96
N ASP A 69 11.43 2.93 -11.01
CA ASP A 69 12.74 3.56 -11.21
C ASP A 69 13.77 2.45 -11.12
N HIS A 70 14.66 2.33 -12.11
CA HIS A 70 15.52 1.16 -12.32
C HIS A 70 16.37 0.76 -11.11
N GLU A 71 16.46 1.62 -10.10
CA GLU A 71 17.22 1.42 -8.86
C GLU A 71 16.38 1.44 -7.58
N SER A 72 15.11 1.90 -7.62
CA SER A 72 14.16 1.73 -6.51
C SER A 72 13.59 0.31 -6.55
N SER A 73 14.32 -0.60 -5.94
CA SER A 73 14.03 -2.05 -6.00
C SER A 73 12.64 -2.46 -5.52
N TRP A 74 11.93 -1.60 -4.78
CA TRP A 74 10.66 -1.95 -4.14
C TRP A 74 9.45 -1.17 -4.68
N ILE A 75 9.61 0.03 -5.25
CA ILE A 75 8.48 0.82 -5.76
C ILE A 75 8.21 0.50 -7.24
N HIS A 76 7.00 -0.02 -7.48
CA HIS A 76 6.40 -0.13 -8.81
C HIS A 76 5.15 0.76 -8.86
N VAL A 77 5.12 1.69 -9.81
CA VAL A 77 4.07 2.70 -9.99
C VAL A 77 2.80 2.00 -10.47
N TYR A 78 1.85 1.81 -9.56
CA TYR A 78 0.58 1.15 -9.83
C TYR A 78 -0.57 1.91 -9.16
N PRO A 79 -1.08 2.98 -9.78
CA PRO A 79 -2.07 3.85 -9.15
C PRO A 79 -3.42 3.16 -8.96
N GLU A 80 -3.80 2.19 -9.80
CA GLU A 80 -5.05 1.43 -9.69
C GLU A 80 -5.13 0.65 -8.36
N GLY A 81 -4.01 0.14 -7.86
CA GLY A 81 -3.96 -0.56 -6.58
C GLY A 81 -4.36 0.33 -5.39
N LEU A 82 -4.20 1.65 -5.50
CA LEU A 82 -4.67 2.60 -4.48
C LEU A 82 -6.20 2.62 -4.42
N LEU A 83 -6.87 2.57 -5.57
CA LEU A 83 -8.34 2.51 -5.63
C LEU A 83 -8.84 1.21 -4.98
N ASP A 84 -8.24 0.08 -5.35
CA ASP A 84 -8.60 -1.23 -4.81
C ASP A 84 -8.36 -1.28 -3.29
N TYR A 85 -7.27 -0.69 -2.82
CA TYR A 85 -6.96 -0.62 -1.39
C TYR A 85 -7.98 0.23 -0.62
N LEU A 86 -8.37 1.38 -1.16
CA LEU A 86 -9.40 2.23 -0.57
C LEU A 86 -10.75 1.53 -0.50
N LEU A 87 -11.16 0.85 -1.58
CA LEU A 87 -12.39 0.06 -1.61
C LEU A 87 -12.34 -1.10 -0.61
N TYR A 88 -11.20 -1.78 -0.48
CA TYR A 88 -11.01 -2.82 0.51
C TYR A 88 -11.18 -2.29 1.93
N VAL A 89 -10.49 -1.19 2.28
CA VAL A 89 -10.56 -0.60 3.62
C VAL A 89 -11.99 -0.15 3.93
N LYS A 90 -12.64 0.52 2.99
CA LYS A 90 -14.06 0.92 3.10
C LYS A 90 -14.95 -0.28 3.43
N ASN A 91 -14.87 -1.35 2.65
CA ASN A 91 -15.75 -2.50 2.82
C ASN A 91 -15.40 -3.34 4.06
N LYS A 92 -14.12 -3.46 4.40
CA LYS A 92 -13.62 -4.30 5.50
C LYS A 92 -13.80 -3.66 6.86
N TYR A 93 -13.66 -2.33 6.96
CA TYR A 93 -13.66 -1.59 8.22
C TYR A 93 -14.89 -0.69 8.40
N ASN A 94 -16.00 -1.05 7.74
CA ASN A 94 -17.31 -0.39 7.87
C ASN A 94 -17.28 1.10 7.55
N ASP A 95 -16.73 1.44 6.39
CA ASP A 95 -16.68 2.79 5.82
C ASP A 95 -16.12 3.86 6.78
N PRO A 96 -14.87 3.70 7.25
CA PRO A 96 -14.28 4.67 8.14
C PRO A 96 -13.89 5.95 7.39
N LYS A 97 -13.65 7.03 8.12
CA LYS A 97 -12.93 8.19 7.56
C LYS A 97 -11.52 7.73 7.17
N ILE A 98 -11.09 8.01 5.94
CA ILE A 98 -9.78 7.59 5.42
C ILE A 98 -8.94 8.81 5.06
N TYR A 99 -7.67 8.78 5.45
CA TYR A 99 -6.63 9.73 5.07
C TYR A 99 -5.52 8.98 4.35
N ILE A 100 -4.98 9.56 3.27
CA ILE A 100 -3.71 9.10 2.70
C ILE A 100 -2.61 9.80 3.48
N ALA A 101 -1.98 9.15 4.45
CA ALA A 101 -0.93 9.77 5.24
C ALA A 101 0.39 9.84 4.47
N GLU A 102 0.69 8.87 3.61
CA GLU A 102 1.88 8.90 2.77
C GLU A 102 1.60 8.34 1.37
N ASN A 103 2.15 9.03 0.37
CA ASN A 103 2.23 8.58 -1.01
C ASN A 103 3.40 9.30 -1.67
N GLY A 104 4.30 8.57 -2.33
CA GLY A 104 5.45 9.19 -2.97
C GLY A 104 6.27 8.20 -3.79
N ILE A 105 7.30 8.73 -4.44
CA ILE A 105 8.30 7.95 -5.14
C ILE A 105 9.66 8.61 -4.89
N ASP A 106 10.66 7.77 -4.63
CA ASP A 106 12.04 8.19 -4.58
C ASP A 106 12.54 8.55 -5.99
N GLN A 107 13.59 9.33 -6.05
CA GLN A 107 14.31 9.58 -7.28
C GLN A 107 15.73 9.15 -7.02
N TYR A 108 16.20 8.16 -7.78
CA TYR A 108 17.58 7.74 -7.66
C TYR A 108 18.51 8.85 -8.17
N ASP A 109 19.53 9.16 -7.38
CA ASP A 109 20.65 10.00 -7.77
C ASP A 109 21.92 9.18 -7.57
N ASP A 110 22.61 8.86 -8.67
CA ASP A 110 23.82 8.05 -8.64
C ASP A 110 24.94 8.87 -8.00
N PRO A 111 25.46 8.51 -6.81
CA PRO A 111 26.56 9.25 -6.21
C PRO A 111 27.85 9.17 -7.03
N GLU A 112 28.02 8.14 -7.87
CA GLU A 112 29.17 7.98 -8.77
C GLU A 112 28.98 8.74 -10.09
N SER A 113 27.74 9.06 -10.46
CA SER A 113 27.38 9.82 -11.66
C SER A 113 26.19 10.76 -11.40
N PRO A 114 26.37 11.81 -10.58
CA PRO A 114 25.27 12.67 -10.14
C PRO A 114 24.66 13.41 -11.33
N GLN A 115 23.33 13.51 -11.31
CA GLN A 115 22.64 14.26 -12.36
C GLN A 115 22.93 15.77 -12.24
N PRO A 116 23.03 16.50 -13.36
CA PRO A 116 23.15 17.95 -13.29
C PRO A 116 21.90 18.55 -12.63
N LEU A 117 22.08 19.64 -11.87
CA LEU A 117 21.01 20.24 -11.06
C LEU A 117 19.70 20.49 -11.85
N TRP A 118 19.80 20.93 -13.10
CA TRP A 118 18.62 21.19 -13.92
C TRP A 118 17.81 19.92 -14.25
N GLU A 119 18.46 18.76 -14.36
CA GLU A 119 17.81 17.48 -14.59
C GLU A 119 17.18 16.94 -13.29
N ALA A 120 17.93 17.02 -12.18
CA ALA A 120 17.42 16.69 -10.85
C ALA A 120 16.16 17.53 -10.50
N LEU A 121 16.16 18.83 -10.85
CA LEU A 121 15.01 19.72 -10.64
C LEU A 121 13.84 19.46 -11.60
N SER A 122 14.06 18.89 -12.78
CA SER A 122 13.00 18.66 -13.78
C SER A 122 12.01 17.59 -13.33
N ASN A 123 12.47 16.62 -12.51
CA ASN A 123 11.68 15.65 -11.74
C ASN A 123 10.38 15.12 -12.38
N TYR A 124 10.44 14.79 -13.67
CA TYR A 124 9.27 14.40 -14.45
C TYR A 124 8.63 13.09 -13.96
N LYS A 125 9.43 12.16 -13.42
CA LYS A 125 8.96 10.88 -12.88
C LYS A 125 8.05 11.08 -11.68
N ARG A 126 8.47 11.92 -10.71
CA ARG A 126 7.68 12.24 -9.52
C ARG A 126 6.41 13.00 -9.87
N VAL A 127 6.49 13.96 -10.80
CA VAL A 127 5.31 14.67 -11.31
C VAL A 127 4.33 13.70 -11.95
N SER A 128 4.81 12.78 -12.80
CA SER A 128 3.98 11.74 -13.42
C SER A 128 3.34 10.82 -12.37
N TYR A 129 4.11 10.36 -11.39
CA TYR A 129 3.63 9.54 -10.28
C TYR A 129 2.48 10.20 -9.53
N TYR A 130 2.65 11.46 -9.11
CA TYR A 130 1.60 12.19 -8.40
C TYR A 130 0.38 12.43 -9.27
N ASN A 131 0.54 12.82 -10.53
CA ASN A 131 -0.59 13.01 -11.45
C ASN A 131 -1.42 11.72 -11.60
N LYS A 132 -0.75 10.57 -11.76
CA LYS A 132 -1.39 9.25 -11.85
C LYS A 132 -2.17 8.92 -10.57
N HIS A 133 -1.55 9.03 -9.39
CA HIS A 133 -2.19 8.69 -8.10
C HIS A 133 -3.29 9.68 -7.70
N LEU A 134 -3.09 10.98 -7.89
CA LEU A 134 -4.10 12.00 -7.60
C LEU A 134 -5.33 11.86 -8.51
N SER A 135 -5.14 11.46 -9.78
CA SER A 135 -6.24 11.15 -10.69
C SER A 135 -7.08 9.96 -10.19
N ILE A 136 -6.42 8.90 -9.70
CA ILE A 136 -7.11 7.78 -9.07
C ILE A 136 -7.82 8.20 -7.78
N LEU A 137 -7.19 9.03 -6.94
CA LEU A 137 -7.84 9.55 -5.73
C LEU A 137 -9.07 10.39 -6.06
N LYS A 138 -9.01 11.22 -7.09
CA LYS A 138 -10.17 11.95 -7.58
C LYS A 138 -11.28 11.00 -8.02
N THR A 139 -10.92 9.96 -8.78
CA THR A 139 -11.86 8.92 -9.21
C THR A 139 -12.47 8.16 -8.03
N ALA A 140 -11.67 7.85 -7.02
CA ALA A 140 -12.11 7.21 -5.80
C ALA A 140 -13.11 8.11 -5.08
N ILE A 141 -12.78 9.39 -4.88
CA ILE A 141 -13.67 10.39 -4.31
C ILE A 141 -14.99 10.43 -5.10
N ASP A 142 -14.96 10.65 -6.41
CA ASP A 142 -16.16 10.72 -7.25
C ASP A 142 -17.04 9.45 -7.15
N LYS A 143 -16.42 8.26 -7.10
CA LYS A 143 -17.13 6.98 -6.96
C LYS A 143 -17.59 6.68 -5.53
N LEU A 144 -16.93 7.26 -4.52
CA LEU A 144 -17.15 7.02 -3.09
C LEU A 144 -17.97 8.12 -2.40
N ILE A 145 -18.31 9.22 -3.10
CA ILE A 145 -19.20 10.32 -2.65
C ILE A 145 -20.67 9.85 -2.52
N PHE A 146 -20.89 8.85 -1.68
CA PHE A 146 -22.08 8.83 -0.85
C PHE A 146 -21.79 8.98 0.64
N ASN A 147 -20.52 9.13 1.11
CA ASN A 147 -20.17 9.68 2.44
C ASN A 147 -18.66 9.78 2.71
N LEU A 148 -17.96 10.83 2.25
CA LEU A 148 -16.64 11.17 2.80
C LEU A 148 -16.58 12.68 3.07
N SER A 149 -16.64 13.07 4.34
CA SER A 149 -16.27 14.42 4.78
C SER A 149 -14.78 14.60 4.51
N HIS A 150 -14.46 15.34 3.46
CA HIS A 150 -13.14 15.43 2.83
C HIS A 150 -12.08 16.04 3.76
N THR A 151 -10.97 15.35 3.95
CA THR A 151 -9.63 15.97 3.94
C THR A 151 -8.61 14.88 3.61
N VAL A 152 -7.94 14.94 2.46
CA VAL A 152 -6.76 14.12 2.19
C VAL A 152 -5.54 14.98 2.49
N TYR A 153 -4.88 14.73 3.62
CA TYR A 153 -3.60 15.36 3.95
C TYR A 153 -2.47 14.55 3.31
N LEU A 154 -1.95 14.98 2.16
CA LEU A 154 -0.77 14.35 1.58
C LEU A 154 0.46 14.85 2.35
N ASN A 155 1.08 14.02 3.20
CA ASN A 155 2.48 14.26 3.54
C ASN A 155 3.33 13.75 2.38
N ILE A 156 3.95 14.70 1.69
CA ILE A 156 5.04 14.43 0.78
C ILE A 156 6.23 14.11 1.67
N ILE A 157 6.63 12.84 1.75
CA ILE A 157 7.96 12.51 2.26
C ILE A 157 8.92 12.87 1.12
N THR A 158 9.69 13.94 1.35
CA THR A 158 10.78 14.42 0.50
C THR A 158 12.07 13.71 0.80
#